data_AF-A0A9E1XG30-F1
#
_entry.id   AF-A0A9E1XG30-F1
#
_cell.length_a   1.000
_cell.length_b   1.000
_cell.length_c   1.000
_cell.angle_alpha   90.00
_cell.angle_beta   90.00
_cell.angle_gamma   90.00
#
_symmetry.space_group_name_H-M   'P 1'
#
loop_
_entity.id
_entity.type
_entity.pdbx_description
1 polymer ?
#
loop_
_entity_poly.entity_id
_entity_poly.type
_entity_poly.pdbx_seq_one_letter_code
_entity_poly.pdbx_strand_id
1 'polypeptide(L)'
;MKWLPTSLILFSVGAISVIAETAVAKPWESFVSDQQIFEAQTIRCDFTKGVGANWDGAEPRLEFHRDGFGSEFLFDPIGDREARSIGNAGSEDVHVIRTEMGLTFIEKTSAGFWNTTTVFGFRDKKSPNRFAAVTSKHVNSFTHPTTSQYYGLYKVLEYHK
;
A
#
# COMPACT_ATOMS: atom_id res chain seq x y z
N MET A 1 85.41 5.22 13.71
CA MET A 1 84.06 5.70 13.37
C MET A 1 83.38 4.64 12.53
N LYS A 2 82.21 4.18 12.97
CA LYS A 2 81.50 2.99 12.47
C LYS A 2 80.69 3.33 11.20
N TRP A 3 80.69 2.41 10.25
CA TRP A 3 79.82 2.38 9.07
C TRP A 3 78.37 2.03 9.48
N LEU A 4 77.38 2.63 8.80
CA LEU A 4 75.96 2.29 8.91
C LEU A 4 75.43 1.88 7.51
N PRO A 5 74.54 0.87 7.39
CA PRO A 5 74.16 0.29 6.12
C PRO A 5 72.94 0.99 5.49
N THR A 6 72.94 0.98 4.16
CA THR A 6 71.87 1.39 3.26
C THR A 6 70.63 0.50 3.45
N SER A 7 69.48 1.09 3.80
CA SER A 7 68.21 0.36 3.87
C SER A 7 67.46 0.46 2.55
N LEU A 8 67.14 -0.71 1.99
CA LEU A 8 66.33 -0.95 0.81
C LEU A 8 64.86 -0.63 1.14
N ILE A 9 64.21 0.29 0.43
CA ILE A 9 62.77 0.54 0.56
C ILE A 9 62.05 -0.35 -0.45
N LEU A 10 61.39 -1.41 0.03
CA LEU A 10 60.40 -2.17 -0.76
C LEU A 10 59.11 -1.34 -0.85
N PHE A 11 58.71 -0.97 -2.07
CA PHE A 11 57.36 -0.49 -2.34
C PHE A 11 56.43 -1.71 -2.52
N SER A 12 55.58 -1.98 -1.53
CA SER A 12 54.45 -2.89 -1.71
C SER A 12 53.33 -2.17 -2.46
N VAL A 13 53.06 -2.59 -3.70
CA VAL A 13 51.86 -2.16 -4.43
C VAL A 13 50.68 -2.92 -3.83
N GLY A 14 49.98 -2.30 -2.88
CA GLY A 14 48.73 -2.81 -2.34
C GLY A 14 47.65 -2.78 -3.42
N ALA A 15 47.20 -3.94 -3.88
CA ALA A 15 46.03 -4.06 -4.72
C ALA A 15 44.79 -3.61 -3.92
N ILE A 16 44.25 -2.44 -4.24
CA ILE A 16 42.98 -1.98 -3.69
C ILE A 16 41.88 -2.69 -4.47
N SER A 17 41.38 -3.81 -3.94
CA SER A 17 40.13 -4.40 -4.39
C SER A 17 38.97 -3.51 -3.97
N VAL A 18 38.47 -2.69 -4.90
CA VAL A 18 37.21 -1.96 -4.70
C VAL A 18 36.08 -2.99 -4.78
N ILE A 19 35.58 -3.40 -3.61
CA ILE A 19 34.34 -4.17 -3.53
C ILE A 19 33.21 -3.16 -3.78
N ALA A 20 32.61 -3.20 -4.97
CA ALA A 20 31.38 -2.48 -5.24
C ALA A 20 30.24 -3.17 -4.49
N GLU A 21 29.85 -2.63 -3.33
CA GLU A 21 28.59 -2.99 -2.69
C GLU A 21 27.45 -2.51 -3.59
N THR A 22 26.77 -3.44 -4.25
CA THR A 22 25.50 -3.14 -4.88
C THR A 22 24.48 -2.94 -3.77
N ALA A 23 24.21 -1.67 -3.44
CA ALA A 23 23.14 -1.33 -2.51
C ALA A 23 21.81 -1.85 -3.09
N VAL A 24 21.31 -2.95 -2.53
CA VAL A 24 19.96 -3.43 -2.82
C VAL A 24 19.00 -2.36 -2.32
N ALA A 25 18.36 -1.65 -3.23
CA ALA A 25 17.35 -0.63 -2.92
C ALA A 25 16.36 -1.20 -1.90
N LYS A 26 16.14 -0.48 -0.80
CA LYS A 26 15.20 -0.96 0.23
C LYS A 26 13.80 -1.02 -0.37
N PRO A 27 12.95 -1.99 -0.04
CA PRO A 27 11.64 -2.14 -0.68
C PRO A 27 10.76 -0.88 -0.66
N TRP A 28 10.86 -0.06 0.40
CA TRP A 28 10.13 1.21 0.54
C TRP A 28 10.65 2.34 -0.36
N GLU A 29 11.86 2.23 -0.92
CA GLU A 29 12.38 3.18 -1.91
C GLU A 29 11.62 3.09 -3.25
N SER A 30 10.73 2.11 -3.40
CA SER A 30 9.83 1.98 -4.55
C SER A 30 8.71 3.04 -4.54
N PHE A 31 8.49 3.72 -3.41
CA PHE A 31 7.45 4.74 -3.28
C PHE A 31 8.03 6.14 -3.15
N VAL A 32 7.24 7.13 -3.57
CA VAL A 32 7.48 8.55 -3.36
C VAL A 32 6.24 9.18 -2.75
N SER A 33 6.42 10.10 -1.79
CA SER A 33 5.31 10.90 -1.29
C SER A 33 4.76 11.76 -2.42
N ASP A 34 3.46 11.73 -2.64
CA ASP A 34 2.81 12.46 -3.71
C ASP A 34 1.42 12.93 -3.27
N GLN A 35 1.25 14.25 -3.26
CA GLN A 35 0.02 14.93 -2.85
C GLN A 35 -1.03 14.94 -3.96
N GLN A 36 -0.70 14.52 -5.18
CA GLN A 36 -1.66 14.51 -6.30
C GLN A 36 -2.87 13.62 -6.03
N ILE A 37 -2.78 12.68 -5.08
CA ILE A 37 -3.93 11.86 -4.67
C ILE A 37 -5.10 12.68 -4.14
N PHE A 38 -4.85 13.86 -3.55
CA PHE A 38 -5.91 14.72 -3.00
C PHE A 38 -6.77 15.39 -4.08
N GLU A 39 -6.25 15.47 -5.31
CA GLU A 39 -6.93 16.01 -6.49
C GLU A 39 -7.69 14.93 -7.27
N ALA A 40 -7.67 13.67 -6.82
CA ALA A 40 -8.32 12.58 -7.53
C ALA A 40 -9.84 12.75 -7.50
N GLN A 41 -10.46 12.74 -8.68
CA GLN A 41 -11.92 12.70 -8.84
C GLN A 41 -12.42 11.25 -8.87
N THR A 42 -11.66 10.37 -9.53
CA THR A 42 -12.05 8.98 -9.74
C THR A 42 -10.85 8.07 -9.51
N ILE A 43 -11.01 7.05 -8.68
CA ILE A 43 -9.96 6.06 -8.43
C ILE A 43 -10.52 4.65 -8.54
N ARG A 44 -9.72 3.74 -9.10
CA ARG A 44 -10.00 2.31 -9.19
C ARG A 44 -8.95 1.53 -8.45
N CYS A 45 -9.32 0.42 -7.83
CA CYS A 45 -8.40 -0.31 -6.98
C CYS A 45 -8.33 -1.79 -7.27
N ASP A 46 -7.10 -2.27 -7.11
CA ASP A 46 -6.70 -3.62 -7.40
C ASP A 46 -5.97 -4.17 -6.16
N PHE A 47 -6.72 -4.94 -5.39
CA PHE A 47 -6.25 -5.61 -4.18
C PHE A 47 -5.82 -7.02 -4.53
N THR A 48 -4.51 -7.27 -4.48
CA THR A 48 -3.91 -8.53 -4.93
C THR A 48 -3.59 -9.50 -3.79
N LYS A 49 -3.51 -9.00 -2.55
CA LYS A 49 -3.19 -9.81 -1.38
C LYS A 49 -4.11 -9.49 -0.23
N GLY A 50 -4.37 -10.44 0.65
CA GLY A 50 -5.09 -10.16 1.88
C GLY A 50 -5.05 -11.28 2.89
N VAL A 51 -5.61 -10.99 4.06
CA VAL A 51 -5.80 -11.93 5.15
C VAL A 51 -7.22 -11.78 5.70
N GLY A 52 -7.94 -12.89 5.80
CA GLY A 52 -9.21 -13.02 6.49
C GLY A 52 -9.02 -13.63 7.88
N ALA A 53 -9.90 -13.30 8.81
CA ALA A 53 -10.02 -13.94 10.11
C ALA A 53 -11.49 -14.27 10.36
N ASN A 54 -11.75 -15.54 10.68
CA ASN A 54 -13.09 -16.07 10.93
C ASN A 54 -13.14 -16.68 12.34
N TRP A 55 -14.15 -16.30 13.12
CA TRP A 55 -14.38 -16.85 14.46
C TRP A 55 -15.44 -17.95 14.44
N ASP A 56 -15.03 -19.18 14.20
CA ASP A 56 -15.90 -20.35 14.38
C ASP A 56 -15.68 -21.06 15.73
N GLY A 57 -14.88 -20.46 16.60
CA GLY A 57 -14.56 -20.90 17.96
C GLY A 57 -13.97 -19.77 18.79
N ALA A 58 -13.28 -20.11 19.88
CA ALA A 58 -12.67 -19.13 20.79
C ALA A 58 -11.51 -18.35 20.15
N GLU A 59 -10.80 -18.97 19.20
CA GLU A 59 -9.69 -18.36 18.46
C GLU A 59 -10.05 -18.17 16.98
N PRO A 60 -9.61 -17.08 16.33
CA PRO A 60 -9.84 -16.88 14.92
C PRO A 60 -9.00 -17.84 14.07
N ARG A 61 -9.59 -18.37 13.01
CA ARG A 61 -8.84 -18.99 11.92
C ARG A 61 -8.47 -17.95 10.88
N LEU A 62 -7.19 -17.93 10.50
CA LEU A 62 -6.68 -17.04 9.46
C LEU A 62 -6.72 -17.69 8.09
N GLU A 63 -7.11 -16.92 7.08
CA GLU A 63 -7.09 -17.33 5.67
C GLU A 63 -6.27 -16.33 4.86
N PHE A 64 -5.30 -16.81 4.08
CA PHE A 64 -4.46 -15.94 3.26
C PHE A 64 -4.94 -15.94 1.81
N HIS A 65 -5.30 -14.76 1.30
CA HIS A 65 -5.75 -14.57 -0.07
C HIS A 65 -4.58 -14.08 -0.93
N ARG A 66 -4.16 -14.89 -1.91
CA ARG A 66 -3.00 -14.59 -2.77
C ARG A 66 -3.37 -14.03 -4.15
N ASP A 67 -4.60 -14.24 -4.58
CA ASP A 67 -5.10 -13.82 -5.91
C ASP A 67 -6.07 -12.64 -5.80
N GLY A 68 -5.96 -11.89 -4.69
CA GLY A 68 -6.85 -10.78 -4.39
C GLY A 68 -8.24 -11.18 -3.94
N PHE A 69 -9.10 -10.19 -3.71
CA PHE A 69 -10.50 -10.37 -3.32
C PHE A 69 -11.43 -10.57 -4.54
N GLY A 70 -10.89 -10.56 -5.76
CA GLY A 70 -11.69 -10.67 -6.99
C GLY A 70 -12.74 -9.57 -7.18
N SER A 71 -12.65 -8.46 -6.43
CA SER A 71 -13.59 -7.35 -6.51
C SER A 71 -12.83 -6.06 -6.74
N GLU A 72 -13.10 -5.46 -7.89
CA GLU A 72 -12.66 -4.12 -8.22
C GLU A 72 -13.52 -3.14 -7.42
N PHE A 73 -12.89 -2.19 -6.71
CA PHE A 73 -13.60 -1.06 -6.12
C PHE A 73 -13.27 0.19 -6.92
N LEU A 74 -14.33 0.89 -7.31
CA LEU A 74 -14.27 2.20 -7.92
C LEU A 74 -14.85 3.21 -6.91
N PHE A 75 -14.19 4.36 -6.76
CA PHE A 75 -14.76 5.50 -6.04
C PHE A 75 -14.93 6.65 -7.01
N ASP A 76 -16.18 7.09 -7.24
CA ASP A 76 -16.52 8.06 -8.29
C ASP A 76 -17.91 8.71 -8.15
N PRO A 77 -18.04 10.03 -8.05
CA PRO A 77 -16.98 11.03 -7.90
C PRO A 77 -16.50 11.11 -6.44
N ILE A 78 -15.26 11.54 -6.25
CA ILE A 78 -14.68 11.85 -4.93
C ILE A 78 -14.85 13.36 -4.66
N GLY A 79 -15.75 13.70 -3.75
CA GLY A 79 -15.93 15.06 -3.23
C GLY A 79 -15.23 15.28 -1.88
N ASP A 80 -15.42 16.45 -1.29
CA ASP A 80 -14.69 16.90 -0.08
C ASP A 80 -14.96 16.06 1.18
N ARG A 81 -16.15 15.48 1.30
CA ARG A 81 -16.55 14.69 2.48
C ARG A 81 -17.23 13.37 2.12
N GLU A 82 -17.55 13.18 0.85
CA GLU A 82 -18.34 12.06 0.37
C GLU A 82 -17.80 11.60 -0.97
N ALA A 83 -17.96 10.31 -1.24
CA ALA A 83 -17.75 9.72 -2.54
C ALA A 83 -18.79 8.62 -2.76
N ARG A 84 -18.96 8.16 -3.98
CA ARG A 84 -19.71 6.92 -4.25
C ARG A 84 -18.73 5.77 -4.36
N SER A 85 -18.90 4.72 -3.56
CA SER A 85 -18.22 3.44 -3.79
C SER A 85 -19.06 2.59 -4.74
N ILE A 86 -18.41 1.96 -5.71
CA ILE A 86 -19.02 1.07 -6.69
C ILE A 86 -18.20 -0.21 -6.71
N GLY A 87 -18.85 -1.33 -6.44
CA GLY A 87 -18.24 -2.65 -6.45
C GLY A 87 -19.22 -3.73 -6.90
N ASN A 88 -18.80 -4.98 -6.79
CA ASN A 88 -19.55 -6.12 -7.32
C ASN A 88 -20.97 -6.27 -6.73
N ALA A 89 -21.15 -5.85 -5.47
CA ALA A 89 -22.41 -5.97 -4.73
C ALA A 89 -23.36 -4.78 -4.92
N GLY A 90 -22.94 -3.74 -5.64
CA GLY A 90 -23.72 -2.53 -5.85
C GLY A 90 -22.91 -1.26 -5.67
N SER A 91 -23.60 -0.17 -5.31
CA SER A 91 -22.97 1.10 -5.02
C SER A 91 -23.60 1.78 -3.82
N GLU A 92 -22.78 2.44 -3.02
CA GLU A 92 -23.16 3.08 -1.76
C GLU A 92 -22.38 4.38 -1.60
N ASP A 93 -22.97 5.34 -0.88
CA ASP A 93 -22.26 6.56 -0.51
C ASP A 93 -21.32 6.27 0.66
N VAL A 94 -20.12 6.83 0.59
CA VAL A 94 -19.06 6.65 1.59
C VAL A 94 -18.57 7.99 2.08
N HIS A 95 -18.19 8.06 3.35
CA HIS A 95 -17.54 9.25 3.88
C HIS A 95 -16.07 9.29 3.49
N VAL A 96 -15.58 10.46 3.10
CA VAL A 96 -14.18 10.71 2.76
C VAL A 96 -13.54 11.51 3.88
N ILE A 97 -12.48 10.96 4.45
CA ILE A 97 -11.59 11.62 5.40
C ILE A 97 -10.28 11.89 4.70
N ARG A 98 -9.89 13.17 4.65
CA ARG A 98 -8.61 13.62 4.12
C ARG A 98 -7.65 13.87 5.28
N THR A 99 -6.47 13.26 5.23
CA THR A 99 -5.40 13.46 6.21
C THR A 99 -4.09 13.67 5.47
N GLU A 100 -3.03 14.11 6.15
CA GLU A 100 -1.69 14.21 5.56
C GLU A 100 -1.17 12.87 5.00
N MET A 101 -1.71 11.74 5.49
CA MET A 101 -1.34 10.40 5.03
C MET A 101 -2.02 10.00 3.72
N GLY A 102 -3.14 10.64 3.34
CA GLY A 102 -3.93 10.29 2.16
C GLY A 102 -5.45 10.36 2.37
N LEU A 103 -6.19 9.60 1.56
CA LEU A 103 -7.65 9.54 1.56
C LEU A 103 -8.14 8.28 2.26
N THR A 104 -9.09 8.41 3.18
CA THR A 104 -9.79 7.27 3.81
C THR A 104 -11.27 7.34 3.49
N PHE A 105 -11.81 6.24 2.98
CA PHE A 105 -13.22 6.04 2.68
C PHE A 105 -13.84 5.14 3.76
N ILE A 106 -14.96 5.58 4.34
CA ILE A 106 -15.71 4.81 5.34
C ILE A 106 -17.08 4.49 4.76
N GLU A 107 -17.34 3.21 4.56
CA GLU A 107 -18.61 2.68 4.11
C GLU A 107 -19.31 1.98 5.27
N LYS A 108 -20.59 2.30 5.45
CA LYS A 108 -21.52 1.47 6.21
C LYS A 108 -22.53 0.89 5.22
N THR A 109 -22.46 -0.41 4.97
CA THR A 109 -23.38 -1.05 4.02
C THR A 109 -24.80 -1.08 4.58
N SER A 110 -25.80 -1.18 3.71
CA SER A 110 -27.20 -1.41 4.10
C SER A 110 -27.40 -2.67 4.95
N ALA A 111 -26.54 -3.69 4.78
CA ALA A 111 -26.49 -4.90 5.61
C ALA A 111 -25.85 -4.69 7.00
N GLY A 112 -25.36 -3.48 7.29
CA GLY A 112 -24.76 -3.12 8.58
C GLY A 112 -23.27 -3.46 8.71
N PHE A 113 -22.58 -3.77 7.61
CA PHE A 113 -21.13 -4.02 7.60
C PHE A 113 -20.38 -2.70 7.53
N TRP A 114 -19.17 -2.71 8.09
CA TRP A 114 -18.26 -1.56 8.03
C TRP A 114 -17.06 -1.90 7.18
N ASN A 115 -16.84 -1.12 6.12
CA ASN A 115 -15.65 -1.22 5.31
C ASN A 115 -14.89 0.10 5.38
N THR A 116 -13.58 0.02 5.54
CA THR A 116 -12.70 1.17 5.52
C THR A 116 -11.61 0.96 4.49
N THR A 117 -11.39 1.96 3.66
CA THR A 117 -10.41 1.90 2.59
C THR A 117 -9.51 3.11 2.69
N THR A 118 -8.20 2.91 2.75
CA THR A 118 -7.23 4.00 2.77
C THR A 118 -6.34 3.94 1.55
N VAL A 119 -6.19 5.08 0.89
CA VAL A 119 -5.26 5.32 -0.20
C VAL A 119 -4.21 6.28 0.33
N PHE A 120 -3.00 5.77 0.49
CA PHE A 120 -1.93 6.57 1.03
C PHE A 120 -1.37 7.51 -0.05
N GLY A 121 -0.91 8.68 0.35
CA GLY A 121 -0.14 9.62 -0.49
C GLY A 121 1.26 9.11 -0.85
N PHE A 122 1.41 7.80 -1.07
CA PHE A 122 2.64 7.14 -1.48
C PHE A 122 2.43 6.47 -2.83
N ARG A 123 3.03 7.06 -3.86
CA ARG A 123 2.93 6.63 -5.25
C ARG A 123 4.05 5.68 -5.64
N ASP A 124 3.72 4.64 -6.39
CA ASP A 124 4.69 3.73 -7.01
C ASP A 124 5.54 4.49 -8.04
N LYS A 125 6.87 4.46 -7.87
CA LYS A 125 7.82 5.08 -8.81
C LYS A 125 7.76 4.44 -10.20
N LYS A 126 7.42 3.16 -10.30
CA LYS A 126 7.31 2.45 -11.58
C LYS A 126 5.99 2.72 -12.30
N SER A 127 4.97 3.16 -11.56
CA SER A 127 3.60 3.37 -12.06
C SER A 127 3.06 4.70 -11.53
N PRO A 128 3.30 5.84 -12.23
CA PRO A 128 3.05 7.17 -11.67
C PRO A 128 1.57 7.55 -11.49
N ASN A 129 0.63 6.64 -11.76
CA ASN A 129 -0.78 6.86 -11.43
C ASN A 129 -1.25 5.90 -10.35
N ARG A 130 -0.34 5.17 -9.68
CA ARG A 130 -0.68 4.13 -8.72
C ARG A 130 -0.22 4.44 -7.30
N PHE A 131 -1.12 4.33 -6.35
CA PHE A 131 -0.90 4.68 -4.95
C PHE A 131 -1.09 3.47 -4.04
N ALA A 132 -0.30 3.38 -2.96
CA ALA A 132 -0.44 2.32 -1.97
C ALA A 132 -1.84 2.34 -1.33
N ALA A 133 -2.37 1.14 -1.08
CA ALA A 133 -3.78 0.94 -0.78
C ALA A 133 -4.00 -0.15 0.24
N VAL A 134 -4.95 0.07 1.16
CA VAL A 134 -5.48 -0.96 2.04
C VAL A 134 -7.00 -0.86 2.12
N THR A 135 -7.70 -1.98 2.18
CA THR A 135 -9.11 -2.03 2.59
C THR A 135 -9.27 -3.04 3.73
N SER A 136 -10.08 -2.69 4.72
CA SER A 136 -10.48 -3.52 5.83
C SER A 136 -11.99 -3.68 5.81
N LYS A 137 -12.46 -4.91 6.03
CA LYS A 137 -13.88 -5.23 6.09
C LYS A 137 -14.20 -5.87 7.42
N HIS A 138 -15.30 -5.43 8.00
CA HIS A 138 -15.83 -5.92 9.25
C HIS A 138 -17.25 -6.40 8.97
N VAL A 139 -17.34 -7.70 8.70
CA VAL A 139 -18.59 -8.37 8.34
C VAL A 139 -19.12 -9.06 9.58
N ASN A 140 -20.34 -8.70 9.95
CA ASN A 140 -21.07 -9.43 10.99
C ASN A 140 -22.04 -10.38 10.31
N SER A 141 -21.55 -11.55 9.90
CA SER A 141 -22.45 -12.60 9.40
C SER A 141 -23.33 -13.08 10.55
N PHE A 142 -24.56 -13.51 10.27
CA PHE A 142 -25.52 -13.98 11.29
C PHE A 142 -24.99 -15.13 12.15
N THR A 143 -23.96 -15.84 11.71
CA THR A 143 -23.44 -17.03 12.38
C THR A 143 -22.09 -16.82 13.05
N HIS A 144 -21.27 -15.88 12.59
CA HIS A 144 -19.96 -15.58 13.18
C HIS A 144 -19.39 -14.24 12.67
N PRO A 145 -18.54 -13.57 13.49
CA PRO A 145 -17.74 -12.45 13.03
C PRO A 145 -16.70 -12.87 11.99
N THR A 146 -16.60 -12.07 10.93
CA THR A 146 -15.56 -12.20 9.91
C THR A 146 -14.92 -10.84 9.68
N THR A 147 -13.58 -10.81 9.67
CA THR A 147 -12.83 -9.62 9.28
C THR A 147 -11.86 -9.96 8.18
N SER A 148 -11.54 -8.99 7.32
CA SER A 148 -10.54 -9.19 6.29
C SER A 148 -9.82 -7.91 5.97
N GLN A 149 -8.53 -7.98 5.70
CA GLN A 149 -7.73 -6.85 5.22
C GLN A 149 -7.05 -7.22 3.91
N TYR A 150 -7.17 -6.35 2.91
CA TYR A 150 -6.55 -6.52 1.61
C TYR A 150 -5.62 -5.36 1.28
N TYR A 151 -4.53 -5.66 0.58
CA TYR A 151 -3.43 -4.78 0.24
C TYR A 151 -3.24 -4.77 -1.27
N GLY A 152 -2.94 -3.59 -1.80
CA GLY A 152 -2.81 -3.43 -3.25
C GLY A 152 -2.37 -2.05 -3.64
N LEU A 153 -2.75 -1.67 -4.86
CA LEU A 153 -2.51 -0.34 -5.40
C LEU A 153 -3.81 0.21 -5.99
N TYR A 154 -4.11 1.47 -5.69
CA TYR A 154 -5.10 2.25 -6.45
C TYR A 154 -4.49 2.73 -7.75
N LYS A 155 -5.33 3.04 -8.74
CA LYS A 155 -5.02 3.78 -9.96
C LYS A 155 -5.94 4.99 -10.03
N VAL A 156 -5.38 6.19 -10.13
CA VAL A 156 -6.18 7.39 -10.43
C VAL A 156 -6.60 7.36 -11.89
N LEU A 157 -7.90 7.52 -12.14
CA LEU A 157 -8.49 7.52 -13.48
C LEU A 157 -8.77 8.93 -13.97
N GLU A 158 -9.21 9.82 -13.08
CA GLU A 158 -9.48 11.22 -13.37
C GLU A 158 -9.09 12.09 -12.16
N TYR A 159 -8.63 13.31 -12.44
CA TYR A 159 -8.37 14.36 -11.47
C TYR A 159 -9.39 15.49 -11.66
N HIS A 160 -9.71 16.21 -10.59
CA HIS A 160 -10.46 17.45 -10.69
C HIS A 160 -9.73 18.41 -11.64
N LYS A 161 -10.46 19.04 -12.57
CA LYS A 161 -9.91 19.95 -13.59
C LYS A 161 -9.69 21.36 -13.07
#